data_AF-A0A0F9QXS0-F1
#
_entry.id   AF-A0A0F9QXS0-F1
#
_cell.length_a   1.000
_cell.length_b   1.000
_cell.length_c   1.000
_cell.angle_alpha   90.00
_cell.angle_beta   90.00
_cell.angle_gamma   90.00
#
_symmetry.space_group_name_H-M   'P 1'
#
loop_
_entity.id
_entity.type
_entity.pdbx_description
1 polymer ?
#
loop_
_entity_poly.entity_id
_entity_poly.type
_entity_poly.pdbx_seq_one_letter_code
_entity_poly.pdbx_strand_id
1 'polypeptide(L)'
;MTWETTYTYRPQYKFVSINQHGARFKKIRDKKFNVARLACSTSDSSDLTRLILMSHHLNVPVHYDFNDHTAYIEIVSADAVRGRME
;
A
#
# COMPACT_ATOMS: atom_id res chain seq x y z
N MET A 1 19.21 5.68 -0.77
CA MET A 1 17.87 5.04 -0.80
C MET A 1 17.60 4.42 0.56
N THR A 2 16.41 4.61 1.11
CA THR A 2 15.99 4.13 2.44
C THR A 2 14.85 3.13 2.30
N TRP A 3 14.88 2.08 3.13
CA TRP A 3 13.85 1.06 3.22
C TRP A 3 13.17 1.16 4.57
N GLU A 4 11.85 1.34 4.55
CA GLU A 4 11.03 1.43 5.75
C GLU A 4 9.84 0.46 5.64
N THR A 5 9.30 0.05 6.79
CA THR A 5 8.11 -0.81 6.82
C THR A 5 7.06 -0.16 7.69
N THR A 6 5.93 0.15 7.07
CA THR A 6 4.74 0.71 7.72
C THR A 6 3.65 -0.35 7.82
N TYR A 7 2.77 -0.17 8.80
CA TYR A 7 1.64 -1.06 9.02
C TYR A 7 0.34 -0.37 8.68
N THR A 8 -0.47 -0.99 7.83
CA THR A 8 -1.80 -0.50 7.47
C THR A 8 -2.84 -1.52 7.89
N TYR A 9 -3.94 -1.07 8.50
CA TYR A 9 -5.03 -1.93 8.94
C TYR A 9 -6.25 -1.70 8.05
N ARG A 10 -6.75 -2.76 7.39
CA ARG A 10 -7.97 -2.69 6.59
C ARG A 10 -9.10 -3.44 7.29
N PRO A 11 -10.22 -2.78 7.61
CA PRO A 11 -11.38 -3.46 8.18
C PRO A 11 -12.01 -4.42 7.16
N GLN A 12 -12.38 -5.60 7.64
CA GLN A 12 -13.12 -6.60 6.89
C GLN A 12 -14.53 -6.71 7.43
N TYR A 13 -15.51 -6.66 6.52
CA TYR A 13 -16.92 -6.67 6.84
C TYR A 13 -17.61 -7.92 6.30
N LYS A 14 -18.58 -8.46 7.05
CA LYS A 14 -19.53 -9.48 6.55
C LYS A 14 -20.82 -8.80 6.13
N PHE A 15 -21.40 -9.24 5.04
CA PHE A 15 -22.80 -8.98 4.78
C PHE A 15 -23.68 -9.65 5.85
N VAL A 16 -24.69 -8.94 6.34
CA VAL A 16 -25.61 -9.42 7.38
C VAL A 16 -27.01 -9.60 6.82
N SER A 17 -27.61 -8.52 6.30
CA SER A 17 -28.96 -8.51 5.76
C SER A 17 -29.20 -7.27 4.90
N ILE A 18 -30.31 -7.25 4.18
CA ILE A 18 -30.83 -6.05 3.49
C ILE A 18 -32.13 -5.63 4.18
N ASN A 19 -32.31 -4.33 4.38
CA ASN A 19 -33.59 -3.74 4.79
C ASN A 19 -33.96 -2.59 3.84
N GLN A 20 -35.09 -1.92 4.12
CA GLN A 20 -35.59 -0.76 3.36
C GLN A 20 -34.64 0.46 3.31
N HIS A 21 -33.57 0.47 4.13
CA HIS A 21 -32.53 1.49 4.12
C HIS A 21 -31.22 1.02 3.46
N GLY A 22 -31.18 -0.21 2.94
CA GLY A 22 -30.05 -0.77 2.20
C GLY A 22 -29.39 -1.98 2.84
N ALA A 23 -28.19 -2.31 2.36
CA ALA A 23 -27.41 -3.45 2.83
C ALA A 23 -26.70 -3.14 4.16
N ARG A 24 -26.83 -4.06 5.12
CA ARG A 24 -26.14 -4.00 6.41
C ARG A 24 -24.93 -4.90 6.39
N PHE A 25 -23.80 -4.34 6.80
CA PHE A 25 -22.53 -5.05 6.94
C PHE A 25 -22.03 -4.94 8.39
N LYS A 26 -21.39 -6.00 8.91
CA LYS A 26 -20.81 -6.04 10.27
C LYS A 26 -19.29 -6.19 10.21
N LYS A 27 -18.62 -5.36 11.02
CA LYS A 27 -17.24 -5.52 11.54
C LYS A 27 -16.86 -6.96 11.87
N ILE A 28 -16.05 -7.70 11.10
CA ILE A 28 -15.57 -9.03 11.53
C ILE A 28 -14.18 -8.93 12.17
N ARG A 29 -13.21 -8.36 11.44
CA ARG A 29 -11.81 -8.27 11.87
C ARG A 29 -11.09 -7.14 11.15
N ASP A 30 -9.97 -6.70 11.68
CA ASP A 30 -9.01 -5.86 10.97
C ASP A 30 -7.89 -6.74 10.41
N LYS A 31 -7.65 -6.63 9.11
CA LYS A 31 -6.52 -7.31 8.46
C LYS A 31 -5.34 -6.35 8.46
N LYS A 32 -4.26 -6.76 9.13
CA LYS A 32 -2.98 -6.04 9.14
C LYS A 32 -2.21 -6.33 7.86
N PHE A 33 -1.72 -5.27 7.22
CA PHE A 33 -0.83 -5.30 6.07
C PHE A 33 0.51 -4.72 6.48
N ASN A 34 1.59 -5.40 6.08
CA ASN A 34 2.93 -4.85 6.14
C ASN A 34 3.20 -4.24 4.77
N VAL A 35 3.36 -2.92 4.73
CA VAL A 35 3.67 -2.16 3.53
C VAL A 35 5.12 -1.76 3.61
N ALA A 36 5.90 -2.13 2.61
CA ALA A 36 7.26 -1.65 2.46
C ALA A 36 7.24 -0.31 1.73
N ARG A 37 7.95 0.67 2.27
CA ARG A 37 8.18 1.97 1.63
C ARG A 37 9.65 2.05 1.26
N LEU A 38 9.91 2.16 -0.04
CA LEU A 38 11.25 2.43 -0.56
C LEU A 38 11.31 3.88 -0.97
N ALA A 39 12.16 4.67 -0.32
CA ALA A 39 12.25 6.10 -0.52
C ALA A 39 13.67 6.54 -0.93
N CYS A 40 13.77 7.65 -1.65
CA CYS A 40 15.02 8.32 -1.94
C CYS A 40 14.83 9.84 -1.91
N SER A 41 15.92 10.58 -1.69
CA SER A 41 15.87 12.04 -1.83
C SER A 41 15.72 12.41 -3.30
N THR A 42 14.99 13.48 -3.59
CA THR A 42 14.83 14.01 -4.95
C THR A 42 16.10 14.65 -5.52
N SER A 43 17.09 14.95 -4.66
CA SER A 43 18.39 15.48 -5.08
C SER A 43 19.36 14.41 -5.58
N ASP A 44 19.14 13.13 -5.26
CA ASP A 44 19.98 12.01 -5.71
C ASP A 44 19.42 11.42 -7.02
N SER A 45 20.00 11.86 -8.14
CA SER A 45 19.57 11.45 -9.48
C SER A 45 19.79 9.96 -9.76
N SER A 46 20.80 9.33 -9.16
CA SER A 46 21.09 7.91 -9.34
C SER A 46 19.99 7.06 -8.71
N ASP A 47 19.67 7.34 -7.45
CA ASP A 47 18.65 6.59 -6.72
C ASP A 47 17.24 6.87 -7.25
N LEU A 48 16.95 8.11 -7.68
CA LEU A 48 15.69 8.46 -8.32
C LEU A 48 15.48 7.67 -9.62
N THR A 49 16.52 7.54 -10.45
CA THR A 49 16.46 6.75 -11.70
C THR A 49 16.14 5.29 -11.42
N ARG A 50 16.82 4.70 -10.42
CA ARG A 50 16.55 3.31 -9.99
C ARG A 50 15.12 3.15 -9.49
N LEU A 51 14.61 4.10 -8.70
CA LEU A 51 13.26 4.09 -8.17
C LEU A 51 12.21 4.14 -9.30
N ILE A 52 12.41 5.00 -10.30
CA ILE A 52 11.54 5.10 -11.48
C ILE A 52 11.54 3.80 -12.30
N LEU A 53 12.71 3.19 -12.51
CA LEU A 53 12.81 1.90 -13.23
C LEU A 53 12.09 0.78 -12.49
N MET A 54 12.24 0.70 -11.15
CA MET A 54 11.52 -0.27 -10.33
C MET A 54 10.01 -0.04 -10.36
N SER A 55 9.57 1.21 -10.25
CA SER A 55 8.16 1.62 -10.39
C SER A 55 7.57 1.15 -11.71
N HIS A 56 8.28 1.37 -12.82
CA HIS A 56 7.85 0.93 -14.15
C HIS A 56 7.73 -0.60 -14.24
N HIS A 57 8.72 -1.34 -13.73
CA HIS A 57 8.70 -2.81 -13.74
C HIS A 57 7.59 -3.41 -12.87
N LEU A 58 7.31 -2.80 -11.72
CA LEU A 58 6.27 -3.25 -10.79
C LEU A 58 4.89 -2.71 -11.16
N ASN A 59 4.81 -1.80 -12.13
CA ASN A 59 3.60 -1.06 -12.50
C ASN A 59 2.95 -0.37 -11.29
N VAL A 60 3.78 0.29 -10.47
CA VAL A 60 3.36 1.03 -9.27
C VAL A 60 3.71 2.50 -9.46
N PRO A 61 2.84 3.47 -9.15
CA PRO A 61 3.17 4.89 -9.26
C PRO A 61 4.28 5.31 -8.29
N VAL A 62 5.15 6.23 -8.74
CA VAL A 62 6.06 6.95 -7.84
C VAL A 62 5.30 8.09 -7.19
N HIS A 63 5.40 8.18 -5.86
CA HIS A 63 4.87 9.28 -5.08
C HIS A 63 5.99 10.26 -4.75
N TYR A 64 5.65 11.55 -4.75
CA TYR A 64 6.56 12.62 -4.37
C TYR A 64 6.02 13.33 -3.14
N ASP A 65 6.83 13.36 -2.08
CA ASP A 65 6.59 14.19 -0.91
C ASP A 65 7.38 15.50 -1.08
N PHE A 66 6.65 16.58 -1.31
CA PHE A 66 7.25 17.90 -1.52
C PHE A 66 7.67 18.57 -0.21
N ASN A 67 7.19 18.11 0.95
CA ASN A 67 7.60 18.65 2.24
C ASN A 67 8.99 18.13 2.61
N ASP A 68 9.19 16.83 2.47
CA ASP A 68 10.46 16.17 2.82
C ASP A 68 11.42 16.06 1.63
N HIS A 69 11.01 16.54 0.45
CA HIS A 69 11.74 16.42 -0.81
C HIS A 69 12.16 14.97 -1.12
N THR A 70 11.27 14.02 -0.87
CA THR A 70 11.50 12.58 -1.11
C THR A 70 10.60 12.02 -2.19
N ALA A 71 11.11 11.06 -2.96
CA ALA A 71 10.32 10.22 -3.85
C ALA A 71 10.24 8.82 -3.26
N TYR A 72 9.09 8.15 -3.34
CA TYR A 72 8.92 6.82 -2.79
C TYR A 72 7.93 5.96 -3.58
N ILE A 73 8.07 4.65 -3.43
CA ILE A 73 7.09 3.65 -3.86
C ILE A 73 6.67 2.81 -2.65
N GLU A 74 5.42 2.38 -2.65
CA GLU A 74 4.86 1.49 -1.64
C GLU A 74 4.58 0.12 -2.25
N ILE A 75 5.04 -0.94 -1.56
CA ILE A 75 4.97 -2.31 -2.06
C ILE A 75 4.36 -3.19 -0.98
N VAL A 76 3.41 -4.03 -1.39
CA VAL A 76 2.77 -5.03 -0.52
C VAL A 76 2.82 -6.41 -1.19
N SER A 77 2.96 -7.46 -0.38
CA SER A 77 2.90 -8.83 -0.89
C SER A 77 1.49 -9.15 -1.43
N ALA A 78 1.42 -9.74 -2.62
CA ALA A 78 0.18 -10.19 -3.23
C ALA A 78 -0.55 -11.22 -2.35
N ASP A 79 0.19 -12.10 -1.65
CA ASP A 79 -0.37 -13.09 -0.73
C ASP A 79 -1.03 -12.42 0.47
N ALA A 80 -0.42 -11.34 0.96
CA ALA A 80 -1.00 -10.53 2.03
C ALA A 80 -2.32 -9.91 1.57
N VAL A 81 -2.50 -9.58 0.28
CA VAL A 81 -3.76 -9.02 -0.25
C VAL A 81 -4.82 -10.08 -0.49
N ARG A 82 -4.52 -11.09 -1.31
CA ARG A 82 -5.49 -12.08 -1.78
C ARG A 82 -6.17 -12.84 -0.64
N GLY A 83 -5.47 -13.01 0.50
CA GLY A 83 -5.93 -13.90 1.56
C GLY A 83 -5.84 -15.34 1.07
N ARG A 84 -5.47 -16.28 1.95
CA ARG A 84 -5.57 -17.70 1.59
C ARG A 84 -7.03 -17.97 1.21
N MET A 85 -7.26 -18.24 -0.07
CA MET A 85 -8.40 -19.03 -0.50
C MET A 85 -8.09 -20.45 -0.04
N GLU A 86 -8.44 -20.74 1.22
CA GLU A 86 -8.69 -22.12 1.67
C GLU A 86 -10.18 -22.39 1.49
#